data_AF-A0A521I008-F1
#
_entry.id   AF-A0A521I008-F1
#
_cell.length_a   1.000
_cell.length_b   1.000
_cell.length_c   1.000
_cell.angle_alpha   90.00
_cell.angle_beta   90.00
_cell.angle_gamma   90.00
#
_symmetry.space_group_name_H-M   'P 1'
#
loop_
_entity.id
_entity.type
_entity.pdbx_description
1 polymer ?
#
loop_
_entity_poly.entity_id
_entity_poly.type
_entity_poly.pdbx_seq_one_letter_code
_entity_poly.pdbx_strand_id
1 'polypeptide(L)'
;MERWRDKEGEMKRPLIVLDESGSLANLTDPIITVAWLANADARSAKIIVSRAVRDSNRRQRKTKSRGEFKFRNADDYDRRSILEALIDAKVRFGILIVDKAKQAIEDTPENYAVVIAETIVMAQDYYRSANLEIIVDGHFSSHADRQRFLALLVDGLDLEVQPQFADSKVTPLVQLADFVAGAFYSKFGVRRNAEYVEQIESQLIAETRITWRELKAKWIQRF
;
A
#
# COMPACT_ATOMS: atom_id res chain seq x y z
N MET A 1 -2.95 24.38 -8.95
CA MET A 1 -2.05 23.35 -8.40
C MET A 1 -1.33 24.00 -7.25
N GLU A 2 -1.87 23.84 -6.05
CA GLU A 2 -1.53 24.62 -4.87
C GLU A 2 -0.22 24.10 -4.27
N ARG A 3 0.78 24.98 -4.10
CA ARG A 3 2.11 24.60 -3.61
C ARG A 3 2.03 24.28 -2.12
N TRP A 4 2.45 23.07 -1.76
CA TRP A 4 2.60 22.56 -0.40
C TRP A 4 3.70 23.34 0.36
N ARG A 5 3.34 24.47 0.96
CA ARG A 5 4.19 25.21 1.90
C ARG A 5 3.54 25.18 3.27
N ASP A 6 4.33 24.93 4.31
CA ASP A 6 3.89 25.15 5.68
C ASP A 6 4.01 26.64 6.07
N LYS A 7 3.71 26.94 7.33
CA LYS A 7 3.78 28.31 7.89
C LYS A 7 5.21 28.86 7.99
N GLU A 8 6.23 28.03 7.77
CA GLU A 8 7.65 28.37 7.93
C GLU A 8 8.40 28.40 6.59
N GLY A 9 7.75 28.01 5.50
CA GLY A 9 8.30 28.10 4.15
C GLY A 9 9.12 26.87 3.74
N GLU A 10 9.16 25.81 4.55
CA GLU A 10 9.74 24.53 4.15
C GLU A 10 8.80 23.80 3.19
N MET A 11 9.37 23.22 2.12
CA MET A 11 8.62 22.35 1.22
C MET A 11 8.37 21.03 1.94
N LYS A 12 7.13 20.82 2.37
CA LYS A 12 6.72 19.56 2.96
C LYS A 12 6.80 18.45 1.90
N ARG A 13 7.64 17.44 2.15
CA ARG A 13 7.73 16.25 1.31
C ARG A 13 6.36 15.56 1.28
N PRO A 14 5.84 15.15 0.10
CA PRO A 14 4.63 14.35 0.06
C PRO A 14 4.86 13.01 0.75
N LEU A 15 3.96 12.64 1.65
CA LEU A 15 3.94 11.34 2.29
C LEU A 15 3.17 10.34 1.41
N ILE A 16 3.76 9.16 1.24
CA ILE A 16 3.08 7.96 0.73
C ILE A 16 3.13 6.83 1.75
N VAL A 17 2.05 6.07 1.81
CA VAL A 17 1.93 4.88 2.65
C VAL A 17 1.56 3.70 1.77
N LEU A 18 2.32 2.62 1.86
CA LEU A 18 2.22 1.45 0.99
C LEU A 18 1.88 0.20 1.78
N ASP A 19 1.06 -0.66 1.17
CA ASP A 19 0.78 -2.01 1.67
C ASP A 19 0.35 -2.91 0.50
N GLU A 20 0.51 -4.23 0.67
CA GLU A 20 0.22 -5.24 -0.34
C GLU A 20 -0.93 -6.18 0.02
N SER A 21 -1.49 -6.81 -1.01
CA SER A 21 -2.40 -7.94 -0.86
C SER A 21 -2.09 -9.04 -1.88
N GLY A 22 -2.28 -10.28 -1.45
CA GLY A 22 -1.73 -11.47 -2.12
C GLY A 22 -0.32 -11.80 -1.61
N SER A 23 0.19 -12.97 -1.97
CA SER A 23 1.53 -13.42 -1.58
C SER A 23 2.38 -13.75 -2.81
N LEU A 24 3.67 -13.37 -2.79
CA LEU A 24 4.66 -13.79 -3.79
C LEU A 24 4.79 -15.31 -3.85
N ALA A 25 4.99 -15.95 -2.70
CA ALA A 25 5.26 -17.38 -2.61
C ALA A 25 4.03 -18.26 -2.88
N ASN A 26 2.81 -17.75 -2.66
CA ASN A 26 1.60 -18.56 -2.80
C ASN A 26 1.21 -18.77 -4.26
N LEU A 27 1.35 -19.98 -4.79
CA LEU A 27 0.99 -20.34 -6.17
C LEU A 27 -0.49 -20.08 -6.51
N THR A 28 -1.37 -20.14 -5.51
CA THR A 28 -2.82 -19.95 -5.70
C THR A 28 -3.22 -18.48 -5.81
N ASP A 29 -2.33 -17.56 -5.46
CA ASP A 29 -2.52 -16.13 -5.69
C ASP A 29 -2.05 -15.81 -7.12
N PRO A 30 -2.97 -15.54 -8.07
CA PRO A 30 -2.60 -15.28 -9.45
C PRO A 30 -1.95 -13.90 -9.61
N ILE A 31 -2.18 -13.01 -8.65
CA ILE A 31 -1.72 -11.63 -8.67
C ILE A 31 -1.21 -11.20 -7.30
N ILE A 32 -0.47 -10.10 -7.29
CA ILE A 32 -0.25 -9.25 -6.12
C ILE A 32 -0.76 -7.87 -6.46
N THR A 33 -1.32 -7.19 -5.48
CA THR A 33 -1.71 -5.79 -5.60
C THR A 33 -0.99 -4.98 -4.53
N VAL A 34 -0.40 -3.86 -4.90
CA VAL A 34 0.21 -2.93 -3.95
C VAL A 34 -0.46 -1.58 -4.10
N ALA A 35 -1.01 -1.07 -3.00
CA ALA A 35 -1.61 0.24 -2.95
C ALA A 35 -0.61 1.25 -2.39
N TRP A 36 -0.66 2.47 -2.89
CA TRP A 36 -0.03 3.61 -2.24
C TRP A 36 -1.04 4.74 -2.06
N LEU A 37 -1.07 5.30 -0.85
CA LEU A 37 -1.98 6.37 -0.51
C LEU A 37 -1.31 7.73 -0.73
N ALA A 38 -2.02 8.64 -1.39
CA ALA A 38 -1.59 9.99 -1.69
C ALA A 38 -2.41 11.00 -0.88
N ASN A 39 -1.75 12.10 -0.49
CA ASN A 39 -2.39 13.27 0.06
C ASN A 39 -3.38 12.98 1.19
N ALA A 40 -3.00 12.10 2.13
CA ALA A 40 -3.62 12.14 3.44
C ALA A 40 -3.14 13.44 4.09
N ASP A 41 -4.00 14.48 4.19
CA ASP A 41 -3.80 15.46 5.24
C ASP A 41 -3.71 14.65 6.54
N ALA A 42 -2.47 14.46 7.00
CA ALA A 42 -2.10 13.37 7.91
C ALA A 42 -2.79 13.50 9.26
N ARG A 43 -3.50 14.62 9.50
CA ARG A 43 -4.34 14.82 10.66
C ARG A 43 -5.79 14.45 10.41
N SER A 44 -6.46 15.06 9.43
CA SER A 44 -7.90 14.85 9.21
C SER A 44 -8.20 13.45 8.69
N ALA A 45 -7.43 12.99 7.69
CA ALA A 45 -7.55 11.64 7.17
C ALA A 45 -7.20 10.61 8.25
N LYS A 46 -6.11 10.82 9.00
CA LYS A 46 -5.76 9.94 10.11
C LYS A 46 -6.85 9.89 11.17
N ILE A 47 -7.55 10.98 11.47
CA ILE A 47 -8.66 10.99 12.44
C ILE A 47 -9.85 10.19 11.91
N ILE A 48 -10.31 10.46 10.69
CA ILE A 48 -11.46 9.78 10.08
C ILE A 48 -11.19 8.28 9.98
N VAL A 49 -10.02 7.92 9.42
CA VAL A 49 -9.58 6.54 9.26
C VAL A 49 -9.36 5.88 10.62
N SER A 50 -8.75 6.56 11.59
CA SER A 50 -8.61 6.05 12.96
C SER A 50 -9.95 5.73 13.60
N ARG A 51 -10.97 6.56 13.38
CA ARG A 51 -12.31 6.35 13.96
C ARG A 51 -12.96 5.13 13.35
N ALA A 52 -13.04 5.06 12.02
CA ALA A 52 -13.59 3.91 11.31
C ALA A 52 -12.90 2.60 11.70
N VAL A 53 -11.56 2.59 11.68
CA VAL A 53 -10.73 1.46 12.13
C VAL A 53 -11.01 1.09 13.58
N ARG A 54 -11.09 2.05 14.50
CA ARG A 54 -11.35 1.77 15.92
C ARG A 54 -12.75 1.21 16.14
N ASP A 55 -13.74 1.74 15.44
CA ASP A 55 -15.13 1.30 15.56
C ASP A 55 -15.30 -0.12 15.01
N SER A 56 -14.70 -0.43 13.87
CA SER A 56 -14.61 -1.80 13.35
C SER A 56 -13.85 -2.71 14.33
N ASN A 57 -12.66 -2.32 14.79
CA ASN A 57 -11.90 -3.10 15.78
C ASN A 57 -12.70 -3.37 17.07
N ARG A 58 -13.47 -2.38 17.55
CA ARG A 58 -14.32 -2.54 18.74
C ARG A 58 -15.46 -3.52 18.49
N ARG A 59 -16.05 -3.51 17.29
CA ARG A 59 -17.07 -4.49 16.89
C ARG A 59 -16.47 -5.89 16.75
N GLN A 60 -15.29 -6.02 16.14
CA GLN A 60 -14.61 -7.29 15.98
C GLN A 60 -14.06 -7.87 17.28
N ARG A 61 -13.54 -7.07 18.21
CA ARG A 61 -13.08 -7.55 19.53
C ARG A 61 -14.19 -8.17 20.37
N LYS A 62 -15.45 -7.85 20.09
CA LYS A 62 -16.60 -8.51 20.73
C LYS A 62 -16.90 -9.90 20.13
N THR A 63 -16.37 -10.21 18.95
CA THR A 63 -16.74 -11.41 18.17
C THR A 63 -15.54 -12.29 17.78
N LYS A 64 -14.30 -11.79 17.78
CA LYS A 64 -13.06 -12.52 17.43
C LYS A 64 -11.88 -12.05 18.31
N SER A 65 -10.86 -12.92 18.44
CA SER A 65 -9.63 -12.64 19.19
C SER A 65 -8.88 -11.43 18.61
N ARG A 66 -7.93 -10.87 19.38
CA ARG A 66 -7.08 -9.67 19.15
C ARG A 66 -6.21 -9.69 17.86
N GLY A 67 -6.74 -10.16 16.73
CA GLY A 67 -6.07 -10.13 15.45
C GLY A 67 -5.88 -8.71 14.94
N GLU A 68 -4.85 -8.53 14.12
CA GLU A 68 -4.67 -7.35 13.30
C GLU A 68 -5.83 -7.23 12.30
N PHE A 69 -6.33 -6.01 12.17
CA PHE A 69 -7.52 -5.73 11.40
C PHE A 69 -7.13 -5.48 9.94
N LYS A 70 -7.30 -6.54 9.13
CA LYS A 70 -6.99 -6.56 7.69
C LYS A 70 -8.24 -6.84 6.85
N PHE A 71 -8.25 -6.39 5.61
CA PHE A 71 -9.34 -6.56 4.64
C PHE A 71 -9.81 -8.02 4.52
N ARG A 72 -8.85 -8.96 4.48
CA ARG A 72 -9.15 -10.39 4.34
C ARG A 72 -9.97 -10.93 5.52
N ASN A 73 -9.77 -10.37 6.71
CA ASN A 73 -10.40 -10.80 7.96
C ASN A 73 -11.64 -9.98 8.33
N ALA A 74 -11.80 -8.80 7.72
CA ALA A 74 -12.96 -7.94 7.86
C ALA A 74 -14.24 -8.58 7.32
N ASP A 75 -15.39 -8.25 7.93
CA ASP A 75 -16.69 -8.54 7.34
C ASP A 75 -17.04 -7.52 6.25
N ASP A 76 -18.14 -7.76 5.51
CA ASP A 76 -18.54 -6.90 4.39
C ASP A 76 -18.83 -5.46 4.82
N TYR A 77 -19.49 -5.31 5.97
CA TYR A 77 -19.81 -4.00 6.53
C TYR A 77 -18.52 -3.22 6.86
N ASP A 78 -17.56 -3.86 7.53
CA ASP A 78 -16.28 -3.27 7.87
C ASP A 78 -15.51 -2.84 6.63
N ARG A 79 -15.43 -3.70 5.61
CA ARG A 79 -14.80 -3.37 4.33
C ARG A 79 -15.40 -2.12 3.71
N ARG A 80 -16.73 -2.07 3.56
CA ARG A 80 -17.42 -0.92 2.97
C ARG A 80 -17.22 0.34 3.80
N SER A 81 -17.34 0.26 5.12
CA SER A 81 -17.22 1.41 6.02
C SER A 81 -15.83 2.05 5.98
N ILE A 82 -14.77 1.25 5.81
CA ILE A 82 -13.40 1.78 5.74
C ILE A 82 -13.08 2.37 4.38
N LEU A 83 -13.58 1.71 3.32
CA LEU A 83 -13.49 2.24 1.96
C LEU A 83 -14.32 3.53 1.82
N GLU A 84 -15.40 3.69 2.56
CA GLU A 84 -16.15 4.95 2.66
C GLU A 84 -15.37 6.03 3.41
N ALA A 85 -14.72 5.66 4.53
CA ALA A 85 -13.85 6.56 5.27
C ALA A 85 -12.68 7.10 4.43
N LEU A 86 -12.19 6.32 3.46
CA LEU A 86 -11.21 6.77 2.46
C LEU A 86 -11.74 7.93 1.62
N ILE A 87 -12.97 7.79 1.12
CA ILE A 87 -13.65 8.78 0.28
C ILE A 87 -13.94 10.05 1.08
N ASP A 88 -14.48 9.91 2.29
CA ASP A 88 -14.77 11.01 3.20
C ASP A 88 -13.51 11.80 3.57
N ALA A 89 -12.41 11.07 3.79
CA ALA A 89 -11.10 11.66 4.04
C ALA A 89 -10.44 12.27 2.79
N LYS A 90 -11.06 12.13 1.61
CA LYS A 90 -10.54 12.57 0.30
C LYS A 90 -9.14 12.02 0.01
N VAL A 91 -8.84 10.83 0.52
CA VAL A 91 -7.56 10.16 0.29
C VAL A 91 -7.57 9.64 -1.14
N ARG A 92 -6.56 10.05 -1.91
CA ARG A 92 -6.32 9.51 -3.26
C ARG A 92 -5.39 8.32 -3.15
N PHE A 93 -5.39 7.43 -4.13
CA PHE A 93 -4.47 6.30 -4.13
C PHE A 93 -4.09 5.87 -5.55
N GLY A 94 -2.92 5.25 -5.68
CA GLY A 94 -2.60 4.46 -6.87
C GLY A 94 -2.46 2.98 -6.53
N ILE A 95 -2.51 2.15 -7.57
CA ILE A 95 -2.46 0.70 -7.44
C ILE A 95 -1.54 0.09 -8.50
N LEU A 96 -0.58 -0.72 -8.03
CA LEU A 96 0.17 -1.64 -8.87
C LEU A 96 -0.51 -3.01 -8.81
N ILE A 97 -0.74 -3.63 -9.95
CA ILE A 97 -1.26 -5.00 -10.07
C ILE A 97 -0.23 -5.83 -10.83
N VAL A 98 0.36 -6.80 -10.14
CA VAL A 98 1.38 -7.69 -10.70
C VAL A 98 0.75 -9.05 -11.00
N ASP A 99 0.66 -9.41 -12.27
CA ASP A 99 0.26 -10.76 -12.69
C ASP A 99 1.45 -11.71 -12.53
N LYS A 100 1.27 -12.74 -11.70
CA LYS A 100 2.30 -13.74 -11.43
C LYS A 100 2.35 -14.83 -12.50
N ALA A 101 1.41 -14.87 -13.45
CA ALA A 101 1.31 -15.88 -14.49
C ALA A 101 1.36 -17.32 -13.94
N LYS A 102 0.72 -17.55 -12.79
CA LYS A 102 0.69 -18.84 -12.07
C LYS A 102 2.09 -19.35 -11.64
N GLN A 103 3.02 -18.45 -11.34
CA GLN A 103 4.31 -18.82 -10.75
C GLN A 103 4.32 -18.50 -9.25
N ALA A 104 4.95 -19.37 -8.46
CA ALA A 104 5.36 -19.02 -7.10
C ALA A 104 6.67 -18.22 -7.20
N ILE A 105 6.70 -17.04 -6.58
CA ILE A 105 7.87 -16.17 -6.54
C ILE A 105 8.39 -16.24 -5.12
N GLU A 106 9.70 -16.48 -4.95
CA GLU A 106 10.28 -16.56 -3.62
C GLU A 106 10.13 -15.22 -2.89
N ASP A 107 9.76 -15.28 -1.61
CA ASP A 107 9.47 -14.10 -0.78
C ASP A 107 10.76 -13.53 -0.19
N THR A 108 11.67 -13.09 -1.07
CA THR A 108 12.97 -12.52 -0.70
C THR A 108 12.94 -11.00 -0.66
N PRO A 109 13.84 -10.35 0.10
CA PRO A 109 14.03 -8.90 0.07
C PRO A 109 14.16 -8.33 -1.35
N GLU A 110 14.89 -9.02 -2.24
CA GLU A 110 15.08 -8.62 -3.64
C GLU A 110 13.76 -8.64 -4.43
N ASN A 111 12.99 -9.73 -4.34
CA ASN A 111 11.75 -9.83 -5.10
C ASN A 111 10.69 -8.85 -4.58
N TYR A 112 10.63 -8.64 -3.26
CA TYR A 112 9.72 -7.66 -2.67
C TYR A 112 10.14 -6.22 -3.02
N ALA A 113 11.44 -5.90 -3.01
CA ALA A 113 11.96 -4.60 -3.42
C ALA A 113 11.56 -4.24 -4.86
N VAL A 114 11.57 -5.21 -5.78
CA VAL A 114 11.08 -5.03 -7.17
C VAL A 114 9.64 -4.51 -7.22
N VAL A 115 8.75 -5.06 -6.40
CA VAL A 115 7.33 -4.66 -6.38
C VAL A 115 7.15 -3.29 -5.74
N ILE A 116 7.81 -3.06 -4.59
CA ILE A 116 7.68 -1.80 -3.86
C ILE A 116 8.34 -0.64 -4.64
N ALA A 117 9.47 -0.88 -5.29
CA ALA A 117 10.17 0.14 -6.06
C ALA A 117 9.34 0.67 -7.23
N GLU A 118 8.67 -0.22 -7.97
CA GLU A 118 7.75 0.20 -9.03
C GLU A 118 6.61 1.06 -8.49
N THR A 119 6.07 0.68 -7.33
CA THR A 119 5.00 1.43 -6.67
C THR A 119 5.48 2.82 -6.24
N ILE A 120 6.72 2.94 -5.75
CA ILE A 120 7.34 4.24 -5.42
C ILE A 120 7.53 5.09 -6.69
N VAL A 121 8.01 4.51 -7.80
CA VAL A 121 8.16 5.22 -9.08
C VAL A 121 6.82 5.79 -9.56
N MET A 122 5.74 5.01 -9.47
CA MET A 122 4.39 5.50 -9.79
C MET A 122 4.00 6.73 -8.97
N ALA A 123 4.33 6.73 -7.67
CA ALA A 123 4.08 7.87 -6.80
C ALA A 123 4.97 9.08 -7.14
N GLN A 124 6.26 8.85 -7.44
CA GLN A 124 7.20 9.89 -7.87
C GLN A 124 6.73 10.56 -9.15
N ASP A 125 6.23 9.79 -10.12
CA ASP A 125 5.66 10.28 -11.38
C ASP A 125 4.42 11.14 -11.14
N TYR A 126 3.51 10.69 -10.26
CA TYR A 126 2.30 11.44 -9.90
C TYR A 126 2.63 12.78 -9.24
N TYR A 127 3.53 12.79 -8.24
CA TYR A 127 3.93 14.02 -7.56
C TYR A 127 4.93 14.85 -8.37
N ARG A 128 5.50 14.29 -9.45
CA ARG A 128 6.64 14.85 -10.19
C ARG A 128 7.80 15.23 -9.26
N SER A 129 8.08 14.35 -8.29
CA SER A 129 9.07 14.58 -7.24
C SER A 129 9.73 13.27 -6.85
N ALA A 130 11.07 13.24 -6.86
CA ALA A 130 11.84 12.13 -6.29
C ALA A 130 11.86 12.18 -4.75
N ASN A 131 11.58 13.34 -4.16
CA ASN A 131 11.66 13.57 -2.73
C ASN A 131 10.32 13.29 -2.05
N LEU A 132 10.12 12.03 -1.63
CA LEU A 132 8.92 11.56 -0.95
C LEU A 132 9.27 11.07 0.46
N GLU A 133 8.35 11.25 1.40
CA GLU A 133 8.36 10.50 2.65
C GLU A 133 7.63 9.18 2.41
N ILE A 134 8.25 8.05 2.77
CA ILE A 134 7.76 6.71 2.39
C ILE A 134 7.57 5.87 3.63
N ILE A 135 6.36 5.34 3.82
CA ILE A 135 6.04 4.37 4.86
C ILE A 135 5.62 3.05 4.19
N VAL A 136 6.27 1.95 4.57
CA VAL A 136 5.98 0.59 4.09
C VAL A 136 5.53 -0.27 5.27
N ASP A 137 4.58 -1.19 5.06
CA ASP A 137 4.24 -2.20 6.08
C ASP A 137 5.44 -3.08 6.42
N GLY A 138 5.48 -3.57 7.66
CA GLY A 138 6.55 -4.42 8.19
C GLY A 138 6.51 -5.86 7.69
N HIS A 139 6.58 -6.07 6.37
CA HIS A 139 6.50 -7.37 5.70
C HIS A 139 7.49 -8.42 6.26
N PHE A 140 8.77 -8.05 6.38
CA PHE A 140 9.81 -8.94 6.93
C PHE A 140 9.82 -8.90 8.46
N SER A 141 9.99 -10.05 9.13
CA SER A 141 10.17 -10.11 10.60
C SER A 141 11.64 -10.04 11.02
N SER A 142 12.55 -10.52 10.16
CA SER A 142 14.00 -10.49 10.36
C SER A 142 14.55 -9.08 10.19
N HIS A 143 15.38 -8.63 11.14
CA HIS A 143 16.09 -7.36 11.02
C HIS A 143 17.03 -7.34 9.80
N ALA A 144 17.72 -8.45 9.50
CA ALA A 144 18.63 -8.54 8.37
C ALA A 144 17.90 -8.35 7.04
N ASP A 145 16.76 -9.01 6.87
CA ASP A 145 15.95 -8.91 5.65
C ASP A 145 15.37 -7.50 5.47
N ARG A 146 14.92 -6.87 6.57
CA ARG A 146 14.49 -5.46 6.56
C ARG A 146 15.60 -4.52 6.10
N GLN A 147 16.81 -4.66 6.64
CA GLN A 147 17.94 -3.82 6.24
C GLN A 147 18.34 -4.06 4.79
N ARG A 148 18.35 -5.33 4.35
CA ARG A 148 18.62 -5.70 2.96
C ARG A 148 17.62 -5.06 2.01
N PHE A 149 16.32 -5.17 2.31
CA PHE A 149 15.26 -4.54 1.55
C PHE A 149 15.40 -3.02 1.48
N LEU A 150 15.67 -2.35 2.61
CA LEU A 150 15.84 -0.90 2.63
C LEU A 150 17.05 -0.45 1.80
N ALA A 151 18.18 -1.16 1.91
CA ALA A 151 19.36 -0.86 1.10
C ALA A 151 19.06 -0.98 -0.40
N LEU A 152 18.38 -2.05 -0.82
CA LEU A 152 17.96 -2.21 -2.21
C LEU A 152 17.10 -1.03 -2.68
N LEU A 153 16.09 -0.63 -1.91
CA LEU A 153 15.25 0.50 -2.28
C LEU A 153 16.03 1.82 -2.36
N VAL A 154 16.89 2.12 -1.38
CA VAL A 154 17.67 3.36 -1.37
C VAL A 154 18.62 3.40 -2.56
N ASP A 155 19.38 2.31 -2.80
CA ASP A 155 20.39 2.26 -3.84
C ASP A 155 19.79 2.24 -5.25
N GLY A 156 18.77 1.41 -5.50
CA GLY A 156 18.22 1.25 -6.86
C GLY A 156 17.23 2.35 -7.28
N LEU A 157 16.74 3.16 -6.34
CA LEU A 157 15.91 4.34 -6.62
C LEU A 157 16.65 5.66 -6.40
N ASP A 158 17.89 5.64 -5.88
CA ASP A 158 18.64 6.83 -5.49
C ASP A 158 17.83 7.74 -4.53
N LEU A 159 17.27 7.14 -3.48
CA LEU A 159 16.42 7.87 -2.54
C LEU A 159 17.26 8.74 -1.60
N GLU A 160 16.93 10.03 -1.51
CA GLU A 160 17.50 10.94 -0.51
C GLU A 160 17.09 10.58 0.93
N VAL A 161 15.96 9.88 1.09
CA VAL A 161 15.35 9.56 2.38
C VAL A 161 15.07 8.08 2.45
N GLN A 162 15.56 7.44 3.51
CA GLN A 162 15.29 6.04 3.75
C GLN A 162 13.80 5.82 4.07
N PRO A 163 13.13 4.85 3.41
CA PRO A 163 11.78 4.45 3.76
C PRO A 163 11.68 4.01 5.23
N GLN A 164 10.55 4.32 5.86
CA GLN A 164 10.26 3.93 7.23
C GLN A 164 9.33 2.71 7.24
N PHE A 165 9.57 1.79 8.18
CA PHE A 165 8.61 0.73 8.46
C PHE A 165 7.61 1.21 9.51
N ALA A 166 6.32 1.01 9.25
CA ALA A 166 5.28 1.22 10.23
C ALA A 166 4.82 -0.11 10.84
N ASP A 167 4.47 -0.08 12.13
CA ASP A 167 3.68 -1.14 12.73
C ASP A 167 2.21 -0.93 12.30
N SER A 168 1.71 -1.78 11.42
CA SER A 168 0.33 -1.81 10.94
C SER A 168 -0.70 -1.87 12.06
N LYS A 169 -0.37 -2.42 13.24
CA LYS A 169 -1.28 -2.45 14.41
C LYS A 169 -1.52 -1.07 15.01
N VAL A 170 -0.61 -0.13 14.76
CA VAL A 170 -0.59 1.20 15.37
C VAL A 170 -0.85 2.29 14.34
N THR A 171 -0.79 1.98 13.04
CA THR A 171 -0.85 2.97 11.94
C THR A 171 -2.10 2.79 11.06
N PRO A 172 -3.17 3.57 11.31
CA PRO A 172 -4.42 3.48 10.53
C PRO A 172 -4.26 3.70 9.02
N LEU A 173 -3.24 4.45 8.59
CA LEU A 173 -2.97 4.67 7.17
C LEU A 173 -2.43 3.42 6.46
N VAL A 174 -1.64 2.59 7.16
CA VAL A 174 -1.18 1.31 6.61
C VAL A 174 -2.36 0.37 6.45
N GLN A 175 -3.22 0.28 7.48
CA GLN A 175 -4.46 -0.49 7.39
C GLN A 175 -5.37 0.00 6.25
N LEU A 176 -5.42 1.32 6.00
CA LEU A 176 -6.18 1.81 4.86
C LEU A 176 -5.56 1.36 3.53
N ALA A 177 -4.24 1.35 3.41
CA ALA A 177 -3.54 0.83 2.24
C ALA A 177 -3.82 -0.68 2.05
N ASP A 178 -3.81 -1.50 3.12
CA ASP A 178 -4.23 -2.92 3.09
C ASP A 178 -5.66 -3.07 2.57
N PHE A 179 -6.59 -2.20 2.97
CA PHE A 179 -7.98 -2.25 2.49
C PHE A 179 -8.11 -1.90 1.01
N VAL A 180 -7.35 -0.92 0.52
CA VAL A 180 -7.29 -0.60 -0.92
C VAL A 180 -6.68 -1.76 -1.70
N ALA A 181 -5.51 -2.26 -1.28
CA ALA A 181 -4.85 -3.39 -1.93
C ALA A 181 -5.78 -4.62 -1.93
N GLY A 182 -6.39 -4.93 -0.79
CA GLY A 182 -7.35 -6.03 -0.63
C GLY A 182 -8.59 -5.91 -1.52
N ALA A 183 -9.12 -4.70 -1.72
CA ALA A 183 -10.24 -4.47 -2.64
C ALA A 183 -9.85 -4.81 -4.09
N PHE A 184 -8.69 -4.35 -4.55
CA PHE A 184 -8.19 -4.66 -5.88
C PHE A 184 -7.83 -6.14 -6.04
N TYR A 185 -7.21 -6.75 -5.03
CA TYR A 185 -6.98 -8.20 -5.00
C TYR A 185 -8.30 -8.97 -5.07
N SER A 186 -9.37 -8.51 -4.40
CA SER A 186 -10.70 -9.12 -4.48
C SER A 186 -11.28 -9.09 -5.89
N LYS A 187 -11.10 -7.99 -6.64
CA LYS A 187 -11.58 -7.84 -8.02
C LYS A 187 -10.77 -8.66 -9.02
N PHE A 188 -9.45 -8.60 -8.95
CA PHE A 188 -8.57 -9.18 -9.98
C PHE A 188 -7.99 -10.54 -9.60
N GLY A 189 -8.06 -10.92 -8.33
CA GLY A 189 -7.64 -12.23 -7.83
C GLY A 189 -8.71 -13.30 -7.98
N VAL A 190 -8.70 -14.27 -7.07
CA VAL A 190 -9.53 -15.49 -7.18
C VAL A 190 -11.02 -15.19 -7.00
N ARG A 191 -11.38 -14.22 -6.14
CA ARG A 191 -12.77 -13.95 -5.75
C ARG A 191 -13.59 -13.24 -6.83
N ARG A 192 -12.94 -12.50 -7.73
CA ARG A 192 -13.58 -11.75 -8.83
C ARG A 192 -14.73 -10.82 -8.38
N ASN A 193 -14.65 -10.24 -7.18
CA ASN A 193 -15.64 -9.30 -6.67
C ASN A 193 -15.17 -7.86 -6.87
N ALA A 194 -15.86 -7.12 -7.75
CA ALA A 194 -15.54 -5.75 -8.14
C ALA A 194 -16.17 -4.66 -7.26
N GLU A 195 -17.18 -4.99 -6.43
CA GLU A 195 -18.01 -4.00 -5.72
C GLU A 195 -17.19 -3.04 -4.85
N TYR A 196 -16.16 -3.55 -4.19
CA TYR A 196 -15.29 -2.73 -3.34
C TYR A 196 -14.46 -1.73 -4.15
N VAL A 197 -14.02 -2.10 -5.35
CA VAL A 197 -13.26 -1.21 -6.23
C VAL A 197 -14.19 -0.16 -6.82
N GLU A 198 -15.39 -0.54 -7.26
CA GLU A 198 -16.40 0.38 -7.79
C GLU A 198 -16.75 1.48 -6.77
N GLN A 199 -16.75 1.16 -5.48
CA GLN A 199 -16.95 2.14 -4.41
C GLN A 199 -15.87 3.24 -4.39
N ILE A 200 -14.59 2.89 -4.58
CA ILE A 200 -13.45 3.81 -4.37
C ILE A 200 -12.79 4.27 -5.67
N GLU A 201 -13.30 3.85 -6.84
CA GLU A 201 -12.72 4.15 -8.16
C GLU A 201 -12.54 5.65 -8.40
N SER A 202 -13.44 6.49 -7.87
CA SER A 202 -13.34 7.96 -7.96
C SER A 202 -12.10 8.57 -7.29
N GLN A 203 -11.42 7.81 -6.42
CA GLN A 203 -10.21 8.22 -5.70
C GLN A 203 -8.91 7.67 -6.33
N LEU A 204 -9.03 6.78 -7.31
CA LEU A 204 -7.89 6.22 -8.05
C LEU A 204 -7.22 7.31 -8.90
N ILE A 205 -5.90 7.48 -8.74
CA ILE A 205 -5.10 8.48 -9.47
C ILE A 205 -4.06 7.85 -10.40
N ALA A 206 -3.69 6.59 -10.18
CA ALA A 206 -2.75 5.86 -11.03
C ALA A 206 -3.02 4.35 -10.92
N GLU A 207 -3.06 3.66 -12.05
CA GLU A 207 -3.15 2.21 -12.11
C GLU A 207 -2.12 1.67 -13.09
N THR A 208 -1.31 0.73 -12.62
CA THR A 208 -0.36 0.00 -13.47
C THR A 208 -0.67 -1.48 -13.36
N ARG A 209 -0.77 -2.15 -14.51
CA ARG A 209 -0.84 -3.61 -14.59
C ARG A 209 0.38 -4.12 -15.35
N ILE A 210 1.09 -5.06 -14.76
CA ILE A 210 2.34 -5.57 -15.31
C ILE A 210 2.50 -7.06 -14.96
N THR A 211 3.16 -7.83 -15.81
CA THR A 211 3.52 -9.21 -15.43
C THR A 211 4.77 -9.20 -14.55
N TRP A 212 4.91 -10.21 -13.67
CA TRP A 212 6.13 -10.38 -12.88
C TRP A 212 7.39 -10.42 -13.76
N ARG A 213 7.32 -11.04 -14.94
CA ARG A 213 8.45 -11.15 -15.87
C ARG A 213 8.92 -9.77 -16.34
N GLU A 214 8.00 -8.92 -16.77
CA GLU A 214 8.31 -7.56 -17.24
C GLU A 214 8.81 -6.69 -16.09
N LEU A 215 8.14 -6.79 -14.93
CA LEU A 215 8.51 -6.05 -13.74
C LEU A 215 9.93 -6.41 -13.28
N LYS A 216 10.25 -7.72 -13.18
CA LYS A 216 11.59 -8.18 -12.81
C LYS A 216 12.63 -7.73 -13.84
N ALA A 217 12.33 -7.81 -15.14
CA ALA A 217 13.24 -7.37 -16.19
C ALA A 217 13.56 -5.86 -16.09
N LYS A 218 12.61 -5.02 -15.65
CA LYS A 218 12.81 -3.59 -15.43
C LYS A 218 13.83 -3.30 -14.31
N TRP A 219 13.83 -4.12 -13.26
CA TRP A 219 14.58 -3.85 -12.03
C TRP A 219 15.84 -4.69 -11.85
N ILE A 220 16.03 -5.78 -12.59
CA ILE A 220 17.16 -6.72 -12.42
C ILE A 220 18.55 -6.10 -12.64
N GLN A 221 18.64 -4.95 -13.31
CA GLN A 221 19.91 -4.23 -13.50
C GLN A 221 20.21 -3.23 -12.38
N ARG A 222 19.23 -2.95 -11.52
CA ARG A 222 19.32 -1.97 -10.44
C ARG A 222 19.41 -2.58 -9.04
N PHE A 223 19.13 -3.88 -8.90
CA PHE A 223 19.12 -4.64 -7.64
C PHE A 223 20.04 -5.86 -7.70
#